data_AF-A0A0C9R7F6-F1
#
_entry.id   AF-A0A0C9R7F6-F1
#
_cell.length_a   1.000
_cell.length_b   1.000
_cell.length_c   1.000
_cell.angle_alpha   90.00
_cell.angle_beta   90.00
_cell.angle_gamma   90.00
#
_symmetry.space_group_name_H-M   'P 1'
#
loop_
_entity.id
_entity.type
_entity.pdbx_description
1 polymer ?
#
loop_
_entity_poly.entity_id
_entity_poly.type
_entity_poly.pdbx_seq_one_letter_code
_entity_poly.pdbx_strand_id
1 'polypeptide(L)'
;EPNIYLPTLDLSMRSISTGTESEKSQESPSNCPSTLPNHSENTQNFPPDVPLRLLSLEFSLTKTLQKILFPAPVEYLYSPIEYAFSVHSNYLQKFCKHEKKILFLGMNPGPWGMSQTGVPFGEVNTVVNWLGLSGHIDKPPREQPARRVTGLLCKRSEVSGRRFWELFKGLCCTPEIFFRHSFLRNYCPVALMDAAGRNITPAELKDPEKSRVI
;
A
#
# COMPACT_ATOMS: atom_id res chain seq x y z
N GLU A 1 -23.55 16.69 -19.24
CA GLU A 1 -22.25 16.27 -18.68
C GLU A 1 -21.96 17.11 -17.44
N PRO A 2 -21.70 16.53 -16.25
CA PRO A 2 -21.26 17.31 -15.12
C PRO A 2 -19.73 17.26 -15.01
N ASN A 3 -19.15 18.46 -15.06
CA ASN A 3 -17.74 18.77 -14.91
C ASN A 3 -17.33 18.55 -13.44
N ILE A 4 -16.55 17.51 -13.13
CA ILE A 4 -16.05 17.24 -11.78
C ILE A 4 -14.76 18.04 -11.59
N TYR A 5 -14.84 19.10 -10.79
CA TYR A 5 -13.71 19.91 -10.36
C TYR A 5 -12.79 19.05 -9.47
N LEU A 6 -11.63 18.66 -9.99
CA LEU A 6 -10.54 18.10 -9.18
C LEU A 6 -9.85 19.26 -8.43
N PRO A 7 -9.70 19.21 -7.10
CA PRO A 7 -8.81 20.16 -6.43
C PRO A 7 -7.37 19.87 -6.85
N THR A 8 -6.73 20.88 -7.45
CA THR A 8 -5.30 20.87 -7.79
C THR A 8 -4.48 20.64 -6.52
N LEU A 9 -3.85 19.47 -6.41
CA LEU A 9 -2.81 19.20 -5.42
C LEU A 9 -1.54 19.95 -5.84
N ASP A 10 -1.23 21.04 -5.14
CA ASP A 10 0.05 21.74 -5.27
C ASP A 10 1.16 20.86 -4.65
N LEU A 11 1.98 20.28 -5.52
CA LEU A 11 3.12 19.43 -5.17
C LEU A 11 4.44 20.21 -5.14
N SER A 12 4.41 21.55 -5.20
CA SER A 12 5.63 22.34 -5.07
C SER A 12 5.94 22.64 -3.59
N MET A 13 7.23 22.49 -3.23
CA MET A 13 7.83 22.68 -1.89
C MET A 13 7.95 21.42 -1.01
N ARG A 14 9.02 20.66 -1.26
CA ARG A 14 9.95 20.15 -0.23
C ARG A 14 11.16 19.54 -0.94
N SER A 15 12.18 20.36 -1.17
CA SER A 15 13.52 19.90 -1.53
C SER A 15 14.13 19.17 -0.33
N ILE A 16 14.53 17.92 -0.51
CA ILE A 16 15.27 17.14 0.48
C ILE A 16 16.75 17.20 0.12
N SER A 17 17.54 17.69 1.09
CA SER A 17 19.00 17.75 1.07
C SER A 17 19.61 16.35 1.08
N THR A 18 20.55 16.08 0.18
CA THR A 18 21.32 14.82 0.13
C THR A 18 22.48 14.87 1.12
N GLY A 19 22.34 14.17 2.24
CA GLY A 19 23.44 13.81 3.13
C GLY A 19 24.06 12.48 2.72
N THR A 20 25.38 12.45 2.64
CA THR A 20 26.23 11.28 2.35
C THR A 20 26.31 10.36 3.58
N GLU A 21 25.94 9.09 3.44
CA GLU A 21 26.32 8.03 4.39
C GLU A 21 26.84 6.79 3.67
N SER A 22 27.90 6.25 4.29
CA SER A 22 28.81 5.19 3.87
C SER A 22 28.18 3.79 3.84
N GLU A 23 28.47 3.04 2.77
CA GLU A 23 28.07 1.65 2.55
C GLU A 23 28.74 0.69 3.56
N LYS A 24 27.92 -0.09 4.26
CA LYS A 24 28.33 -1.37 4.87
C LYS A 24 27.73 -2.50 4.04
N SER A 25 28.60 -3.33 3.50
CA SER A 25 28.29 -4.53 2.71
C SER A 25 27.55 -5.57 3.55
N GLN A 26 26.34 -5.92 3.13
CA GLN A 26 25.64 -7.15 3.54
C GLN A 26 25.78 -8.17 2.41
N GLU A 27 26.27 -9.37 2.73
CA GLU A 27 26.37 -10.49 1.81
C GLU A 27 24.98 -10.92 1.33
N SER A 28 24.81 -10.95 0.01
CA SER A 28 23.61 -11.40 -0.68
C SER A 28 23.58 -12.93 -0.80
N PRO A 29 22.39 -13.58 -0.74
CA PRO A 29 22.28 -15.02 -0.94
C PRO A 29 22.75 -15.42 -2.34
N SER A 30 23.50 -16.52 -2.42
CA SER A 30 24.27 -17.01 -3.57
C SER A 30 23.47 -17.46 -4.80
N ASN A 31 22.18 -17.12 -4.92
CA ASN A 31 21.30 -17.56 -6.02
C ASN A 31 20.56 -16.41 -6.72
N CYS A 32 20.92 -15.16 -6.43
CA CYS A 32 20.29 -14.01 -7.07
C CYS A 32 20.86 -13.77 -8.48
N PRO A 33 20.01 -13.67 -9.52
CA PRO A 33 20.49 -13.30 -10.86
C PRO A 33 21.22 -11.96 -10.79
N SER A 34 22.49 -11.94 -11.18
CA SER A 34 23.40 -10.80 -11.05
C SER A 34 23.09 -9.64 -12.00
N THR A 35 22.09 -9.77 -12.86
CA THR A 35 21.75 -8.74 -13.84
C THR A 35 20.30 -8.90 -14.29
N LEU A 36 19.51 -7.83 -14.22
CA LEU A 36 18.27 -7.74 -14.98
C LEU A 36 18.63 -7.94 -16.46
N PRO A 37 18.01 -8.88 -17.20
CA PRO A 37 18.26 -9.00 -18.61
C PRO A 37 17.96 -7.66 -19.30
N ASN A 38 18.90 -7.22 -20.15
CA ASN A 38 18.73 -6.13 -21.11
C ASN A 38 17.70 -6.55 -22.17
N HIS A 39 16.45 -6.71 -21.75
CA HIS A 39 15.33 -6.64 -22.67
C HIS A 39 14.91 -5.18 -22.72
N SER A 40 15.02 -4.57 -23.91
CA SER A 40 14.37 -3.32 -24.25
C SER A 40 12.87 -3.51 -24.04
N GLU A 41 12.38 -3.23 -22.84
CA GLU A 41 10.94 -3.22 -22.58
C GLU A 41 10.35 -2.11 -23.43
N ASN A 42 9.33 -2.47 -24.22
CA ASN A 42 8.60 -1.54 -25.06
C ASN A 42 7.77 -0.62 -24.16
N THR A 43 8.41 0.37 -23.54
CA THR A 43 7.80 1.42 -22.71
C THR A 43 6.99 2.43 -23.53
N GLN A 44 6.97 2.28 -24.86
CA GLN A 44 6.44 3.27 -25.81
C GLN A 44 4.96 3.63 -25.61
N ASN A 45 4.18 2.85 -24.85
CA ASN A 45 2.74 3.08 -24.64
C ASN A 45 2.28 3.14 -23.17
N PHE A 46 3.18 3.14 -22.17
CA PHE A 46 2.74 3.25 -20.77
C PHE A 46 2.60 4.73 -20.38
N PRO A 47 1.40 5.22 -20.07
CA PRO A 47 1.23 6.61 -19.69
C PRO A 47 2.00 6.90 -18.39
N PRO A 48 2.87 7.92 -18.34
CA PRO A 48 3.67 8.20 -17.16
C PRO A 48 2.84 8.63 -15.94
N ASP A 49 1.56 8.96 -16.15
CA ASP A 49 0.62 9.40 -15.11
C ASP A 49 -0.14 8.26 -14.43
N VAL A 50 0.06 6.99 -14.81
CA VAL A 50 -0.66 5.84 -14.21
C VAL A 50 -0.57 5.80 -12.68
N PRO A 51 0.60 5.98 -12.02
CA PRO A 51 0.66 6.01 -10.56
C PRO A 51 -0.21 7.11 -9.94
N LEU A 52 -0.25 8.30 -10.55
CA LEU A 52 -1.04 9.44 -10.07
C LEU A 52 -2.54 9.22 -10.30
N ARG A 53 -2.91 8.68 -11.45
CA ARG A 53 -4.30 8.31 -11.77
C ARG A 53 -4.80 7.25 -10.81
N LEU A 54 -3.98 6.23 -10.54
CA LEU A 54 -4.32 5.16 -9.61
C LEU A 54 -4.51 5.70 -8.19
N LEU A 55 -3.60 6.55 -7.73
CA LEU A 55 -3.70 7.21 -6.43
C LEU A 55 -4.98 8.04 -6.31
N SER A 56 -5.32 8.80 -7.37
CA SER A 56 -6.55 9.60 -7.43
C SER A 56 -7.82 8.74 -7.36
N LEU A 57 -7.82 7.60 -8.06
CA LEU A 57 -8.92 6.63 -8.02
C LEU A 57 -9.06 6.00 -6.62
N GLU A 58 -7.95 5.59 -6.00
CA GLU A 58 -7.94 5.01 -4.65
C GLU A 58 -8.41 6.00 -3.58
N PHE A 59 -7.98 7.26 -3.70
CA PHE A 59 -8.42 8.32 -2.81
C PHE A 59 -9.92 8.60 -2.98
N SER A 60 -10.41 8.70 -4.22
CA SER A 60 -11.83 8.91 -4.53
C SER A 60 -12.72 7.77 -4.04
N LEU A 61 -12.26 6.52 -4.23
CA LEU A 61 -12.93 5.33 -3.70
C LEU A 61 -12.99 5.38 -2.17
N THR A 62 -11.86 5.69 -1.51
CA THR A 62 -11.79 5.83 -0.06
C THR A 62 -12.78 6.88 0.46
N LYS A 63 -12.87 8.05 -0.19
CA LYS A 63 -13.85 9.09 0.17
C LYS A 63 -15.30 8.66 -0.03
N THR A 64 -15.57 7.81 -1.00
CA THR A 64 -16.91 7.23 -1.20
C THR A 64 -17.24 6.23 -0.08
N LEU A 65 -16.31 5.33 0.24
CA LEU A 65 -16.49 4.31 1.28
C LEU A 65 -16.66 4.93 2.68
N GLN A 66 -15.95 6.01 2.99
CA GLN A 66 -16.11 6.74 4.26
C GLN A 66 -17.52 7.33 4.47
N LYS A 67 -18.31 7.50 3.42
CA LYS A 67 -19.70 7.99 3.50
C LYS A 67 -20.72 6.86 3.76
N ILE A 68 -20.27 5.61 3.75
CA ILE A 68 -21.13 4.46 4.03
C ILE A 68 -21.34 4.39 5.55
N LEU A 69 -22.60 4.38 5.98
CA LEU A 69 -22.95 3.98 7.33
C LEU A 69 -22.91 2.46 7.41
N PHE A 70 -21.89 1.93 8.06
CA PHE A 70 -21.80 0.51 8.36
C PHE A 70 -22.53 0.24 9.69
N PRO A 71 -23.54 -0.65 9.72
CA PRO A 71 -24.15 -1.08 10.96
C PRO A 71 -23.24 -2.06 11.71
N ALA A 72 -23.71 -2.48 12.89
CA ALA A 72 -23.03 -3.52 13.66
C ALA A 72 -22.79 -4.79 12.80
N PRO A 73 -21.60 -5.42 12.93
CA PRO A 73 -20.61 -5.20 13.99
C PRO A 73 -19.50 -4.19 13.65
N VAL A 74 -19.57 -3.45 12.54
CA VAL A 74 -18.52 -2.48 12.18
C VAL A 74 -18.61 -1.26 13.09
N GLU A 75 -17.50 -0.93 13.75
CA GLU A 75 -17.41 0.23 14.66
C GLU A 75 -16.26 1.17 14.32
N TYR A 76 -15.22 0.68 13.66
CA TYR A 76 -14.06 1.46 13.27
C TYR A 76 -13.76 1.25 11.79
N LEU A 77 -13.51 2.35 11.10
CA LEU A 77 -13.07 2.37 9.71
C LEU A 77 -11.74 3.10 9.62
N TYR A 78 -10.72 2.41 9.12
CA TYR A 78 -9.41 2.98 8.85
C TYR A 78 -9.22 3.11 7.34
N SER A 79 -8.68 4.26 6.92
CA SER A 79 -8.36 4.57 5.53
C SER A 79 -6.87 4.82 5.35
N PRO A 80 -6.03 3.77 5.23
CA PRO A 80 -4.58 3.92 5.12
C PRO A 80 -4.13 4.72 3.90
N ILE A 81 -4.92 4.73 2.82
CA ILE A 81 -4.67 5.57 1.65
C ILE A 81 -4.63 7.06 2.01
N GLU A 82 -5.39 7.47 3.03
CA GLU A 82 -5.47 8.87 3.48
C GLU A 82 -4.40 9.18 4.53
N TYR A 83 -4.35 8.45 5.64
CA TYR A 83 -3.43 8.80 6.72
C TYR A 83 -1.99 8.30 6.48
N ALA A 84 -1.78 7.29 5.63
CA ALA A 84 -0.44 6.84 5.21
C ALA A 84 -0.15 7.25 3.75
N PHE A 85 -0.77 8.34 3.29
CA PHE A 85 -0.70 8.82 1.90
C PHE A 85 0.74 8.96 1.41
N SER A 86 1.64 9.49 2.23
CA SER A 86 3.04 9.70 1.84
C SER A 86 3.72 8.38 1.45
N VAL A 87 3.59 7.34 2.28
CA VAL A 87 4.21 6.03 2.01
C VAL A 87 3.50 5.32 0.87
N HIS A 88 2.17 5.39 0.81
CA HIS A 88 1.40 4.76 -0.26
C HIS A 88 1.67 5.40 -1.63
N SER A 89 1.75 6.73 -1.71
CA SER A 89 2.14 7.45 -2.93
C SER A 89 3.55 7.06 -3.37
N ASN A 90 4.51 6.97 -2.45
CA ASN A 90 5.86 6.50 -2.74
C ASN A 90 5.87 5.05 -3.28
N TYR A 91 5.04 4.16 -2.73
CA TYR A 91 4.87 2.79 -3.23
C TYR A 91 4.38 2.74 -4.68
N LEU A 92 3.31 3.48 -4.99
CA LEU A 92 2.78 3.54 -6.36
C LEU A 92 3.79 4.16 -7.33
N GLN A 93 4.38 5.29 -6.96
CA GLN A 93 5.36 5.97 -7.80
C GLN A 93 6.60 5.12 -8.03
N LYS A 94 7.09 4.39 -7.03
CA LYS A 94 8.29 3.55 -7.16
C LYS A 94 8.03 2.32 -8.03
N PHE A 95 6.89 1.65 -7.83
CA PHE A 95 6.70 0.29 -8.36
C PHE A 95 5.63 0.16 -9.45
N CYS A 96 4.80 1.18 -9.70
CA CYS A 96 3.74 1.16 -10.73
C CYS A 96 4.14 1.91 -12.02
N LYS A 97 5.44 1.92 -12.38
CA LYS A 97 5.98 2.71 -13.50
C LYS A 97 5.83 2.10 -14.89
N HIS A 98 5.45 0.83 -14.97
CA HIS A 98 5.39 0.05 -16.21
C HIS A 98 4.19 -0.88 -16.17
N GLU A 99 3.78 -1.38 -17.34
CA GLU A 99 2.71 -2.37 -17.47
C GLU A 99 3.00 -3.62 -16.63
N LYS A 100 1.94 -4.17 -16.01
CA LYS A 100 2.01 -5.31 -15.12
C LYS A 100 1.24 -6.45 -15.74
N LYS A 101 1.90 -7.60 -15.90
CA LYS A 101 1.29 -8.82 -16.43
C LYS A 101 0.50 -9.57 -15.35
N ILE A 102 0.90 -9.40 -14.09
CA ILE A 102 0.33 -10.10 -12.94
C ILE A 102 -0.13 -9.08 -11.92
N LEU A 103 -1.41 -9.15 -11.53
CA LEU A 103 -1.94 -8.39 -10.41
C LEU A 103 -2.27 -9.37 -9.27
N PHE A 104 -1.51 -9.27 -8.18
CA PHE A 104 -1.87 -9.87 -6.91
C PHE A 104 -2.91 -8.98 -6.21
N LEU A 105 -3.96 -9.61 -5.69
CA LEU A 105 -5.08 -8.91 -5.10
C LEU A 105 -5.38 -9.47 -3.71
N GLY A 106 -5.12 -8.67 -2.67
CA GLY A 106 -5.57 -8.95 -1.31
C GLY A 106 -7.01 -8.50 -1.09
N MET A 107 -7.62 -8.91 0.03
CA MET A 107 -8.99 -8.50 0.35
C MET A 107 -9.05 -7.06 0.87
N ASN A 108 -8.48 -6.79 2.04
CA ASN A 108 -8.50 -5.50 2.70
C ASN A 108 -7.30 -5.34 3.65
N PRO A 109 -6.97 -4.12 4.11
CA PRO A 109 -5.85 -3.87 5.01
C PRO A 109 -5.93 -4.69 6.30
N GLY A 110 -4.86 -5.39 6.64
CA GLY A 110 -4.68 -5.94 7.97
C GLY A 110 -4.23 -4.88 8.99
N PRO A 111 -4.41 -5.12 10.30
CA PRO A 111 -4.19 -4.13 11.34
C PRO A 111 -2.71 -3.80 11.62
N TRP A 112 -1.79 -4.71 11.26
CA TRP A 112 -0.37 -4.60 11.59
C TRP A 112 0.53 -4.43 10.37
N GLY A 113 -0.03 -4.54 9.16
CA GLY A 113 0.65 -4.30 7.90
C GLY A 113 0.13 -3.03 7.25
N MET A 114 -0.77 -3.14 6.27
CA MET A 114 -1.22 -1.98 5.50
C MET A 114 -1.85 -0.87 6.35
N SER A 115 -2.53 -1.20 7.46
CA SER A 115 -3.05 -0.16 8.37
C SER A 115 -1.97 0.60 9.14
N GLN A 116 -0.74 0.09 9.15
CA GLN A 116 0.41 0.76 9.76
C GLN A 116 1.30 1.42 8.71
N THR A 117 1.28 0.97 7.46
CA THR A 117 2.29 1.35 6.46
C THR A 117 1.74 1.96 5.18
N GLY A 118 0.44 1.81 4.92
CA GLY A 118 -0.16 2.18 3.63
C GLY A 118 0.18 1.22 2.48
N VAL A 119 0.99 0.18 2.69
CA VAL A 119 1.37 -0.77 1.63
C VAL A 119 0.57 -2.06 1.77
N PRO A 120 -0.04 -2.62 0.70
CA PRO A 120 -0.71 -3.92 0.74
C PRO A 120 0.23 -5.02 1.24
N PHE A 121 -0.26 -5.89 2.14
CA PHE A 121 0.58 -6.88 2.83
C PHE A 121 1.82 -6.25 3.50
N GLY A 122 1.76 -4.96 3.84
CA GLY A 122 2.91 -4.14 4.16
C GLY A 122 3.40 -4.31 5.58
N GLU A 123 4.00 -5.46 5.88
CA GLU A 123 4.74 -5.67 7.12
C GLU A 123 5.91 -4.68 7.23
N VAL A 124 6.05 -4.04 8.40
CA VAL A 124 6.91 -2.86 8.59
C VAL A 124 8.36 -3.12 8.19
N ASN A 125 8.99 -4.20 8.67
CA ASN A 125 10.39 -4.50 8.36
C ASN A 125 10.59 -4.67 6.85
N THR A 126 9.65 -5.29 6.16
CA THR A 126 9.69 -5.43 4.71
C THR A 126 9.51 -4.10 3.98
N VAL A 127 8.53 -3.29 4.40
CA VAL A 127 8.27 -1.98 3.79
C VAL A 127 9.50 -1.08 3.88
N VAL A 128 10.14 -1.05 5.05
CA VAL A 128 11.31 -0.21 5.29
C VAL A 128 12.57 -0.81 4.65
N ASN A 129 12.90 -2.06 4.98
CA ASN A 129 14.23 -2.61 4.69
C ASN A 129 14.35 -3.34 3.35
N TRP A 130 13.24 -3.76 2.74
CA TRP A 130 13.29 -4.44 1.43
C TRP A 130 12.65 -3.61 0.32
N LEU A 131 11.46 -3.05 0.56
CA LEU A 131 10.84 -2.14 -0.40
C LEU A 131 11.52 -0.77 -0.41
N GLY A 132 12.27 -0.41 0.63
CA GLY A 132 12.98 0.87 0.73
C GLY A 132 12.01 2.05 0.71
N LEU A 133 10.90 1.94 1.44
CA LEU A 133 9.87 2.96 1.53
C LEU A 133 9.89 3.63 2.90
N SER A 134 9.74 4.94 2.89
CA SER A 134 9.64 5.79 4.09
C SER A 134 8.62 6.90 3.84
N GLY A 135 8.20 7.56 4.92
CA GLY A 135 7.24 8.67 4.85
C GLY A 135 6.53 8.91 6.16
N HIS A 136 5.81 10.04 6.23
CA HIS A 136 4.96 10.36 7.37
C HIS A 136 3.70 9.49 7.36
N ILE A 137 3.24 9.10 8.55
CA ILE A 137 1.99 8.37 8.74
C ILE A 137 1.20 9.08 9.83
N ASP A 138 0.11 9.70 9.40
CA ASP A 138 -0.91 10.32 10.24
C ASP A 138 -1.77 9.25 10.92
N LYS A 139 -2.78 9.70 11.66
CA LYS A 139 -3.72 8.85 12.39
C LYS A 139 -5.11 8.88 11.76
N PRO A 140 -5.88 7.79 11.86
CA PRO A 140 -7.30 7.85 11.57
C PRO A 140 -8.01 8.75 12.60
N PRO A 141 -9.17 9.35 12.26
CA PRO A 141 -9.89 10.26 13.15
C PRO A 141 -10.31 9.64 14.50
N ARG A 142 -10.55 8.32 14.51
CA ARG A 142 -10.91 7.55 15.68
C ARG A 142 -10.13 6.24 15.68
N GLU A 143 -9.29 6.04 16.68
CA GLU A 143 -8.49 4.81 16.84
C GLU A 143 -9.21 3.79 17.71
N GLN A 144 -9.21 2.52 17.29
CA GLN A 144 -9.55 1.41 18.17
C GLN A 144 -8.39 1.19 19.17
N PRO A 145 -8.65 1.14 20.50
CA PRO A 145 -7.60 1.18 21.52
C PRO A 145 -6.50 0.12 21.41
N ALA A 146 -6.86 -1.08 20.96
CA ALA A 146 -5.95 -2.22 20.75
C ALA A 146 -5.39 -2.30 19.31
N ARG A 147 -5.70 -1.34 18.43
CA ARG A 147 -5.27 -1.23 17.02
C ARG A 147 -4.83 0.19 16.69
N ARG A 148 -4.03 0.79 17.57
CA ARG A 148 -3.45 2.11 17.31
C ARG A 148 -2.53 2.08 16.11
N VAL A 149 -2.51 3.17 15.35
CA VAL A 149 -1.59 3.40 14.25
C VAL A 149 -0.34 4.06 14.83
N THR A 150 0.76 3.31 14.84
CA THR A 150 2.10 3.80 15.23
C THR A 150 3.02 3.92 14.02
N GLY A 151 2.47 3.76 12.81
CA GLY A 151 3.20 3.93 11.57
C GLY A 151 4.31 2.91 11.37
N LEU A 152 5.40 3.36 10.74
CA LEU A 152 6.62 2.57 10.51
C LEU A 152 7.40 2.24 11.80
N LEU A 153 6.93 2.72 12.97
CA LEU A 153 7.45 2.33 14.29
C LEU A 153 6.67 1.17 14.93
N CYS A 154 5.67 0.62 14.25
CA CYS A 154 4.91 -0.53 14.76
C CYS A 154 5.83 -1.74 14.98
N LYS A 155 5.87 -2.20 16.24
CA LYS A 155 6.70 -3.35 16.67
C LYS A 155 6.05 -4.70 16.39
N ARG A 156 4.77 -4.73 16.00
CA ARG A 156 4.05 -5.96 15.66
C ARG A 156 4.30 -6.30 14.19
N SER A 157 4.61 -7.55 13.93
CA SER A 157 4.77 -8.07 12.58
C SER A 157 3.44 -8.65 12.08
N GLU A 158 3.01 -8.24 10.89
CA GLU A 158 1.86 -8.83 10.22
C GLU A 158 2.28 -10.14 9.54
N VAL A 159 1.83 -11.28 10.08
CA VAL A 159 2.25 -12.61 9.61
C VAL A 159 1.95 -12.84 8.14
N SER A 160 0.77 -12.42 7.65
CA SER A 160 0.39 -12.56 6.24
C SER A 160 1.31 -11.74 5.34
N GLY A 161 1.59 -10.49 5.70
CA GLY A 161 2.51 -9.62 4.97
C GLY A 161 3.93 -10.18 4.94
N ARG A 162 4.43 -10.59 6.11
CA ARG A 162 5.75 -11.22 6.25
C ARG A 162 5.89 -12.44 5.35
N ARG A 163 4.94 -13.38 5.39
CA ARG A 163 4.98 -14.60 4.56
C ARG A 163 4.94 -14.30 3.06
N PHE A 164 4.06 -13.38 2.64
CA PHE A 164 3.93 -12.98 1.24
C PHE A 164 5.27 -12.43 0.72
N TRP A 165 5.87 -11.51 1.44
CA TRP A 165 7.11 -10.88 0.99
C TRP A 165 8.36 -11.71 1.22
N GLU A 166 8.42 -12.57 2.24
CA GLU A 166 9.50 -13.55 2.40
C GLU A 166 9.58 -14.50 1.20
N LEU A 167 8.43 -14.93 0.66
CA LEU A 167 8.39 -15.73 -0.57
C LEU A 167 9.05 -14.98 -1.74
N PHE A 168 8.65 -13.73 -2.00
CA PHE A 168 9.21 -12.97 -3.13
C PHE A 168 10.64 -12.47 -2.88
N LYS A 169 11.07 -12.29 -1.63
CA LYS A 169 12.49 -12.14 -1.31
C LYS A 169 13.29 -13.36 -1.75
N GLY A 170 12.79 -14.56 -1.46
CA GLY A 170 13.44 -15.81 -1.86
C GLY A 170 13.45 -16.05 -3.38
N LEU A 171 12.36 -15.69 -4.07
CA LEU A 171 12.21 -15.92 -5.52
C LEU A 171 12.85 -14.82 -6.38
N CYS A 172 12.81 -13.57 -5.92
CA CYS A 172 13.16 -12.40 -6.73
C CYS A 172 14.40 -11.67 -6.23
N CYS A 173 14.84 -11.90 -4.98
CA CYS A 173 15.93 -11.20 -4.30
C CYS A 173 15.71 -9.70 -4.07
N THR A 174 15.40 -8.95 -5.12
CA THR A 174 15.15 -7.51 -5.11
C THR A 174 13.68 -7.21 -5.42
N PRO A 175 13.12 -6.11 -4.90
CA PRO A 175 11.75 -5.73 -5.23
C PRO A 175 11.61 -5.40 -6.72
N GLU A 176 12.64 -4.88 -7.39
CA GLU A 176 12.62 -4.53 -8.81
C GLU A 176 12.31 -5.75 -9.69
N ILE A 177 12.85 -6.93 -9.35
CA ILE A 177 12.58 -8.17 -10.09
C ILE A 177 11.11 -8.58 -9.93
N PHE A 178 10.54 -8.51 -8.71
CA PHE A 178 9.11 -8.78 -8.50
C PHE A 178 8.22 -7.79 -9.26
N PHE A 179 8.48 -6.49 -9.07
CA PHE A 179 7.66 -5.43 -9.63
C PHE A 179 7.85 -5.23 -11.14
N ARG A 180 8.82 -5.89 -11.77
CA ARG A 180 8.99 -5.86 -13.23
C ARG A 180 7.73 -6.29 -13.97
N HIS A 181 7.07 -7.35 -13.51
CA HIS A 181 5.86 -7.88 -14.15
C HIS A 181 4.67 -8.01 -13.21
N SER A 182 4.90 -7.89 -11.90
CA SER A 182 3.87 -8.05 -10.90
C SER A 182 3.53 -6.74 -10.21
N PHE A 183 2.31 -6.64 -9.71
CA PHE A 183 1.93 -5.59 -8.78
C PHE A 183 0.96 -6.14 -7.75
N LEU A 184 0.89 -5.49 -6.59
CA LEU A 184 0.03 -5.93 -5.49
C LEU A 184 -0.87 -4.77 -5.05
N ARG A 185 -2.17 -5.05 -4.93
CA ARG A 185 -3.17 -4.14 -4.36
C ARG A 185 -4.14 -4.88 -3.47
N ASN A 186 -4.92 -4.13 -2.69
CA ASN A 186 -6.11 -4.68 -2.05
C ASN A 186 -7.35 -4.33 -2.89
N TYR A 187 -8.31 -5.24 -2.88
CA TYR A 187 -9.62 -5.03 -3.47
C TYR A 187 -10.35 -3.88 -2.77
N CYS A 188 -10.46 -3.96 -1.45
CA CYS A 188 -11.03 -2.93 -0.60
C CYS A 188 -9.89 -2.13 0.06
N PRO A 189 -9.82 -0.79 -0.10
CA PRO A 189 -8.72 0.00 0.44
C PRO A 189 -8.88 0.37 1.93
N VAL A 190 -10.02 0.05 2.57
CA VAL A 190 -10.29 0.40 3.97
C VAL A 190 -10.27 -0.83 4.88
N ALA A 191 -9.76 -0.65 6.10
CA ALA A 191 -9.88 -1.65 7.16
C ALA A 191 -11.18 -1.40 7.92
N LEU A 192 -11.97 -2.45 8.13
CA LEU A 192 -13.19 -2.42 8.93
C LEU A 192 -12.96 -3.28 10.17
N MET A 193 -13.36 -2.79 11.35
CA MET A 193 -13.17 -3.50 12.60
C MET A 193 -14.36 -3.37 13.55
N ASP A 194 -14.57 -4.39 14.37
CA ASP A 194 -15.51 -4.33 15.49
C ASP A 194 -14.93 -3.61 16.72
N ALA A 195 -15.75 -3.46 17.77
CA ALA A 195 -15.35 -2.88 19.05
C ALA A 195 -14.04 -3.45 19.62
N ALA A 196 -13.83 -4.76 19.46
CA ALA A 196 -12.67 -5.47 19.99
C ALA A 196 -11.44 -5.36 19.06
N GLY A 197 -11.58 -4.75 17.88
CA GLY A 197 -10.50 -4.61 16.90
C GLY A 197 -10.26 -5.88 16.08
N ARG A 198 -11.25 -6.78 15.99
CA ARG A 198 -11.22 -7.88 15.01
C ARG A 198 -11.47 -7.29 13.62
N ASN A 199 -10.66 -7.68 12.64
CA ASN A 199 -10.87 -7.29 11.25
C ASN A 199 -12.17 -7.91 10.74
N ILE A 200 -12.98 -7.11 10.05
CA ILE A 200 -14.17 -7.52 9.33
C ILE A 200 -13.83 -7.39 7.84
N THR A 201 -13.81 -8.51 7.14
CA THR A 201 -13.53 -8.53 5.71
C THR A 201 -14.78 -8.13 4.91
N PRO A 202 -14.63 -7.63 3.67
CA PRO A 202 -15.79 -7.35 2.80
C PRO A 202 -16.73 -8.56 2.59
N ALA A 203 -16.19 -9.78 2.69
CA ALA A 203 -16.98 -11.01 2.57
C ALA A 203 -17.93 -11.24 3.75
N GLU A 204 -17.60 -10.69 4.93
CA GLU A 204 -18.39 -10.79 6.17
C GLU A 204 -19.48 -9.71 6.29
N LEU A 205 -19.52 -8.74 5.36
CA LEU A 205 -20.56 -7.70 5.31
C LEU A 205 -21.90 -8.27 4.82
N LYS A 206 -23.00 -7.69 5.31
CA LYS A 206 -24.36 -8.08 4.88
C LYS A 206 -24.70 -7.46 3.51
N ASP A 207 -25.64 -8.06 2.79
CA ASP A 207 -25.93 -7.77 1.38
C ASP A 207 -26.15 -6.28 1.00
N PRO A 208 -26.82 -5.42 1.81
CA PRO A 208 -26.95 -4.00 1.43
C PRO A 208 -25.64 -3.19 1.58
N GLU A 209 -24.71 -3.62 2.43
CA GLU A 209 -23.39 -2.98 2.54
C GLU A 209 -22.42 -3.55 1.52
N LYS A 210 -22.46 -4.86 1.33
CA LYS A 210 -21.56 -5.60 0.46
C LYS A 210 -21.62 -5.07 -0.97
N SER A 211 -22.81 -4.81 -1.49
CA SER A 211 -23.01 -4.19 -2.82
C SER A 211 -22.51 -2.75 -2.97
N ARG A 212 -22.22 -2.06 -1.85
CA ARG A 212 -21.67 -0.69 -1.85
C ARG A 212 -20.15 -0.66 -1.71
N VAL A 213 -19.55 -1.78 -1.29
CA VAL A 213 -18.10 -1.95 -1.11
C VAL A 213 -17.49 -2.80 -2.23
N ILE A 214 -18.26 -3.75 -2.76
CA ILE A 214 -17.90 -4.67 -3.84
C ILE A 214 -18.42 -4.16 -5.16
#